data_AF-A0A8G0KZ09-F1
#
_entry.id   AF-A0A8G0KZ09-F1
#
_cell.length_a   1.000
_cell.length_b   1.000
_cell.length_c   1.000
_cell.angle_alpha   90.00
_cell.angle_beta   90.00
_cell.angle_gamma   90.00
#
_symmetry.space_group_name_H-M   'P 1'
#
loop_
_entity.id
_entity.type
_entity.pdbx_description
1 polymer ?
#
loop_
_entity_poly.entity_id
_entity_poly.type
_entity_poly.pdbx_seq_one_letter_code
_entity_poly.pdbx_strand_id
1 'polypeptide(L)'
;MDNLTTESLQLYKTGRTNANDGGIDFVMKPLGRFFQVTETIDFKKYFLDIDKIQKYPISFVIKSEESTENLLQKIKDNANKTYSIKSIVEKYMSCIEEVINIQTLRERFNIANQQGYLKPILDEIILQSKVEFNYDDSDTDDDEE
;
A
#
# COMPACT_ATOMS: atom_id res chain seq x y z
N MET A 1 -16.22 7.83 22.98
CA MET A 1 -15.47 8.66 22.01
C MET A 1 -14.32 9.40 22.70
N ASP A 2 -13.88 8.97 23.89
CA ASP A 2 -13.20 9.86 24.83
C ASP A 2 -11.67 9.87 24.73
N ASN A 3 -11.09 9.49 23.59
CA ASN A 3 -9.64 9.54 23.35
C ASN A 3 -9.32 9.81 21.86
N LEU A 4 -9.96 10.82 21.26
CA LEU A 4 -9.58 11.28 19.93
C LEU A 4 -8.42 12.27 20.04
N THR A 5 -7.21 11.81 19.71
CA THR A 5 -6.02 12.66 19.63
C THR A 5 -6.18 13.63 18.45
N THR A 6 -6.26 14.92 18.73
CA THR A 6 -6.37 15.95 17.69
C THR A 6 -4.97 16.38 17.28
N GLU A 7 -4.53 15.99 16.08
CA GLU A 7 -3.26 16.44 15.49
C GLU A 7 -3.54 17.28 14.24
N SER A 8 -2.76 18.34 14.03
CA SER A 8 -2.82 19.09 12.76
C SER A 8 -2.29 18.22 11.62
N LEU A 9 -3.00 18.20 10.50
CA LEU A 9 -2.56 17.51 9.29
C LEU A 9 -1.21 18.10 8.85
N GLN A 10 -0.18 17.25 8.82
CA GLN A 10 1.17 17.64 8.43
C GLN A 10 1.37 17.34 6.95
N LEU A 11 1.65 18.39 6.16
CA LEU A 11 2.00 18.26 4.76
C LEU A 11 3.52 18.08 4.65
N TYR A 12 3.95 16.94 4.14
CA TYR A 12 5.36 16.69 3.86
C TYR A 12 5.64 16.92 2.39
N LYS A 13 6.68 17.70 2.09
CA LYS A 13 7.21 17.80 0.74
C LYS A 13 8.01 16.53 0.44
N THR A 14 7.49 15.69 -0.45
CA THR A 14 8.25 14.57 -1.01
C THR A 14 9.06 15.14 -2.17
N GLY A 15 10.39 14.98 -2.16
CA GLY A 15 11.17 15.39 -3.33
C GLY A 15 10.68 14.62 -4.55
N ARG A 16 10.53 15.25 -5.73
CA ARG A 16 9.95 14.65 -6.96
C ARG A 16 10.20 13.15 -7.06
N THR A 17 9.24 12.36 -6.59
CA THR A 17 9.35 10.91 -6.55
C THR A 17 8.49 10.34 -7.65
N ASN A 18 9.07 9.58 -8.57
CA ASN A 18 8.33 8.91 -9.66
C ASN A 18 7.17 8.06 -9.09
N ALA A 19 5.96 8.61 -9.17
CA ALA A 19 4.73 7.85 -9.36
C ALA A 19 4.53 7.75 -10.87
N ASN A 20 3.92 6.65 -11.34
CA ASN A 20 3.90 6.25 -12.74
C ASN A 20 3.41 7.32 -13.75
N ASP A 21 2.83 8.46 -13.33
CA ASP A 21 2.31 9.50 -14.23
C ASP A 21 2.36 10.97 -13.72
N GLY A 22 3.30 11.36 -12.85
CA GLY A 22 3.38 12.80 -12.50
C GLY A 22 4.33 13.23 -11.39
N GLY A 23 4.90 12.27 -10.67
CA GLY A 23 5.66 12.57 -9.47
C GLY A 23 4.75 12.96 -8.29
N ILE A 24 5.18 12.67 -7.07
CA ILE A 24 4.48 13.13 -5.86
C ILE A 24 5.31 14.26 -5.26
N ASP A 25 4.76 15.48 -5.25
CA ASP A 25 5.43 16.65 -4.65
C ASP A 25 5.08 16.83 -3.16
N PHE A 26 3.89 16.39 -2.74
CA PHE A 26 3.43 16.50 -1.36
C PHE A 26 2.64 15.28 -0.93
N VAL A 27 2.88 14.82 0.30
CA VAL A 27 2.08 13.80 0.99
C VAL A 27 1.63 14.38 2.31
N MET A 28 0.32 14.42 2.53
CA MET A 28 -0.23 14.70 3.85
C MET A 28 -0.12 13.46 4.72
N LYS A 29 0.35 13.57 5.97
CA LYS A 29 0.34 12.46 6.95
C LYS A 29 -1.08 11.89 6.97
N PRO A 30 -1.33 10.67 6.49
CA PRO A 30 -2.68 10.17 6.40
C PRO A 30 -3.19 9.83 7.80
N LEU A 31 -4.50 9.99 7.97
CA LEU A 31 -5.23 9.41 9.10
C LEU A 31 -5.50 7.90 8.89
N GLY A 32 -4.87 7.30 7.88
CA GLY A 32 -5.08 5.93 7.44
C GLY A 32 -3.77 5.19 7.15
N ARG A 33 -3.90 3.97 6.61
CA ARG A 33 -2.78 3.07 6.32
C ARG A 33 -2.39 3.18 4.85
N PHE A 34 -1.11 3.12 4.55
CA PHE A 34 -0.64 2.95 3.18
C PHE A 34 -0.55 1.47 2.83
N PHE A 35 -0.98 1.13 1.62
CA PHE A 35 -0.81 -0.20 1.04
C PHE A 35 -0.02 -0.08 -0.25
N GLN A 36 1.01 -0.91 -0.39
CA GLN A 36 1.74 -1.07 -1.64
C GLN A 36 1.65 -2.52 -2.10
N VAL A 37 1.24 -2.71 -3.36
CA VAL A 37 1.17 -4.03 -3.98
C VAL A 37 2.46 -4.28 -4.76
N THR A 38 3.02 -5.48 -4.65
CA THR A 38 4.24 -5.88 -5.36
C THR A 38 4.27 -7.38 -5.64
N GLU A 39 4.94 -7.78 -6.71
CA GLU A 39 5.17 -9.19 -7.08
C GLU A 39 6.62 -9.62 -6.85
N THR A 40 7.49 -8.68 -6.48
CA THR A 40 8.93 -8.90 -6.39
C THR A 40 9.43 -8.76 -4.96
N ILE A 41 10.50 -9.50 -4.66
CA ILE A 41 11.22 -9.46 -3.38
C ILE A 41 12.47 -8.56 -3.43
N ASP A 42 12.62 -7.76 -4.48
CA ASP A 42 13.73 -6.80 -4.57
C ASP A 42 13.57 -5.68 -3.54
N PHE A 43 14.38 -5.74 -2.47
CA PHE A 43 14.35 -4.79 -1.35
C PHE A 43 14.48 -3.32 -1.80
N LYS A 44 15.12 -3.04 -2.94
CA LYS A 44 15.29 -1.67 -3.43
C LYS A 44 13.96 -0.99 -3.70
N LYS A 45 12.97 -1.74 -4.19
CA LYS A 45 11.62 -1.23 -4.44
C LYS A 45 10.89 -0.92 -3.13
N TYR A 46 10.96 -1.83 -2.15
CA TYR A 46 10.39 -1.59 -0.82
C TYR A 46 10.98 -0.33 -0.18
N PHE A 47 12.30 -0.16 -0.21
CA PHE A 47 12.96 1.00 0.39
C PHE A 47 12.63 2.29 -0.36
N LEU A 48 12.52 2.22 -1.69
CA LEU A 48 12.08 3.34 -2.51
C LEU A 48 10.64 3.75 -2.17
N ASP A 49 9.72 2.80 -2.03
CA ASP A 49 8.33 3.09 -1.67
C ASP A 49 8.21 3.66 -0.24
N ILE A 50 9.03 3.18 0.70
CA ILE A 50 9.16 3.76 2.05
C ILE A 50 9.68 5.22 1.97
N ASP A 51 10.68 5.49 1.13
CA ASP A 51 11.20 6.85 0.96
C ASP A 51 10.19 7.78 0.29
N LYS A 52 9.33 7.28 -0.62
CA LYS A 52 8.25 8.05 -1.25
C LYS A 52 7.26 8.63 -0.24
N ILE A 53 7.10 7.98 0.92
CA ILE A 53 6.17 8.40 1.99
C ILE A 53 6.89 8.89 3.25
N GLN A 54 8.13 9.38 3.11
CA GLN A 54 8.92 9.93 4.24
C GLN A 54 9.08 8.94 5.41
N LYS A 55 9.25 7.65 5.11
CA LYS A 55 9.45 6.58 6.11
C LYS A 55 8.28 6.43 7.08
N TYR A 56 7.09 6.85 6.66
CA TYR A 56 5.85 6.55 7.36
C TYR A 56 5.55 5.03 7.30
N PRO A 57 4.86 4.44 8.30
CA PRO A 57 4.48 3.04 8.26
C PRO A 57 3.69 2.67 6.99
N ILE A 58 4.07 1.56 6.37
CA ILE A 58 3.45 1.06 5.14
C ILE A 58 3.24 -0.44 5.22
N SER A 59 2.08 -0.88 4.73
CA SER A 59 1.72 -2.28 4.58
C SER A 59 2.00 -2.74 3.15
N PHE A 60 2.64 -3.90 2.99
CA PHE A 60 2.93 -4.48 1.67
C PHE A 60 2.04 -5.68 1.39
N VAL A 61 1.33 -5.65 0.26
CA VAL A 61 0.62 -6.81 -0.30
C VAL A 61 1.54 -7.46 -1.33
N ILE A 62 2.11 -8.61 -0.96
CA ILE A 62 3.08 -9.32 -1.80
C ILE A 62 2.36 -10.47 -2.50
N LYS A 63 2.36 -10.48 -3.84
CA LYS A 63 1.80 -11.58 -4.64
C LYS A 63 2.72 -12.81 -4.57
N SER A 64 2.73 -13.47 -3.42
CA SER A 64 3.49 -14.68 -3.14
C SER A 64 2.68 -15.63 -2.24
N GLU A 65 2.91 -16.93 -2.40
CA GLU A 65 2.37 -17.99 -1.53
C GLU A 65 3.34 -18.30 -0.35
N GLU A 66 4.51 -17.67 -0.31
CA GLU A 66 5.45 -17.83 0.81
C GLU A 66 4.93 -17.18 2.09
N SER A 67 5.36 -17.70 3.26
CA SER A 67 4.98 -17.12 4.55
C SER A 67 5.50 -15.68 4.70
N THR A 68 4.77 -14.87 5.47
CA THR A 68 5.11 -13.46 5.67
C THR A 68 6.47 -13.30 6.35
N GLU A 69 6.85 -14.21 7.25
CA GLU A 69 8.14 -14.24 7.93
C GLU A 69 9.28 -14.51 6.94
N ASN A 70 9.09 -15.46 6.03
CA ASN A 70 10.08 -15.79 5.01
C ASN A 70 10.28 -14.62 4.04
N LEU A 71 9.20 -13.94 3.65
CA LEU A 71 9.27 -12.75 2.80
C LEU A 71 10.06 -11.63 3.48
N LEU A 72 9.73 -11.31 4.73
CA LEU A 72 10.44 -10.30 5.53
C LEU A 72 11.93 -10.64 5.70
N GLN A 73 12.23 -11.91 6.00
CA GLN A 73 13.60 -12.37 6.16
C GLN A 73 14.40 -12.25 4.85
N LYS A 74 13.83 -12.65 3.72
CA LYS A 74 14.44 -12.49 2.39
C LYS A 74 14.72 -11.03 2.05
N ILE A 75 13.77 -10.14 2.29
CA ILE A 75 13.94 -8.69 2.07
C ILE A 75 15.10 -8.16 2.92
N LYS A 76 15.10 -8.49 4.22
CA LYS A 76 16.13 -8.07 5.17
C LYS A 76 17.52 -8.61 4.80
N ASP A 77 17.61 -9.88 4.43
CA ASP A 77 18.89 -10.51 4.07
C ASP A 77 19.46 -9.96 2.77
N ASN A 78 18.61 -9.71 1.77
CA ASN A 78 19.04 -9.09 0.52
C ASN A 78 19.50 -7.63 0.74
N ALA A 79 18.83 -6.89 1.62
CA ALA A 79 19.23 -5.55 2.01
C ALA A 79 20.58 -5.55 2.74
N ASN A 80 20.77 -6.45 3.73
CA ASN A 80 22.02 -6.57 4.48
C ASN A 80 23.23 -6.98 3.62
N LYS A 81 23.00 -7.73 2.53
CA LYS A 81 24.07 -8.05 1.56
C LYS A 81 24.54 -6.83 0.77
N THR A 82 23.66 -5.85 0.58
CA THR A 82 23.95 -4.66 -0.24
C THR A 82 24.38 -3.46 0.61
N TYR A 83 23.74 -3.25 1.76
CA TYR A 83 24.05 -2.15 2.67
C TYR A 83 25.09 -2.57 3.71
N SER A 84 26.20 -1.83 3.79
CA SER A 84 27.24 -2.07 4.79
C SER A 84 26.79 -1.72 6.23
N ILE A 85 25.80 -0.84 6.37
CA ILE A 85 25.34 -0.33 7.67
C ILE A 85 24.01 -0.99 8.06
N LYS A 86 24.07 -1.95 8.99
CA LYS A 86 22.90 -2.71 9.45
C LYS A 86 21.80 -1.85 10.07
N SER A 87 22.16 -0.79 10.79
CA SER A 87 21.19 0.11 11.43
C SER A 87 20.31 0.86 10.42
N ILE A 88 20.78 1.04 9.18
CA ILE A 88 19.96 1.61 8.11
C ILE A 88 18.90 0.59 7.69
N VAL A 89 19.30 -0.66 7.45
CA VAL A 89 18.37 -1.75 7.09
C VAL A 89 17.30 -1.90 8.17
N GLU A 90 17.68 -1.91 9.45
CA GLU A 90 16.74 -1.99 10.56
C GLU A 90 15.71 -0.84 10.57
N LYS A 91 16.14 0.40 10.30
CA LYS A 91 15.22 1.54 10.18
C LYS A 91 14.20 1.34 9.06
N TYR A 92 14.63 0.92 7.87
CA TYR A 92 13.69 0.67 6.77
C TYR A 92 12.75 -0.51 7.08
N MET A 93 13.27 -1.60 7.62
CA MET A 93 12.44 -2.74 8.01
C MET A 93 11.42 -2.35 9.10
N SER A 94 11.75 -1.41 9.98
CA SER A 94 10.81 -0.91 11.00
C SER A 94 9.65 -0.07 10.45
N CYS A 95 9.76 0.43 9.21
CA CYS A 95 8.68 1.13 8.53
C CYS A 95 7.68 0.16 7.87
N ILE A 96 8.01 -1.14 7.77
CA ILE A 96 7.07 -2.14 7.27
C ILE A 96 6.11 -2.48 8.40
N GLU A 97 4.88 -1.99 8.30
CA GLU A 97 3.83 -2.15 9.30
C GLU A 97 3.23 -3.56 9.26
N GLU A 98 2.97 -4.06 8.06
CA GLU A 98 2.33 -5.35 7.83
C GLU A 98 2.77 -5.92 6.47
N VAL A 99 2.89 -7.24 6.38
CA VAL A 99 3.04 -7.96 5.11
C VAL A 99 1.85 -8.89 4.94
N ILE A 100 1.15 -8.76 3.81
CA ILE A 100 -0.01 -9.56 3.43
C ILE A 100 0.39 -10.39 2.21
N ASN A 101 0.44 -11.70 2.36
CA ASN A 101 0.67 -12.63 1.24
C ASN A 101 -0.68 -13.11 0.64
N ILE A 102 -0.62 -13.93 -0.41
CA ILE A 102 -1.84 -14.43 -1.08
C ILE A 102 -2.71 -15.25 -0.12
N GLN A 103 -2.11 -16.11 0.69
CA GLN A 103 -2.83 -16.94 1.64
C GLN A 103 -3.62 -16.09 2.66
N THR A 104 -2.98 -15.09 3.25
CA THR A 104 -3.60 -14.15 4.20
C THR A 104 -4.73 -13.37 3.54
N LEU A 105 -4.54 -12.95 2.28
CA LEU A 105 -5.57 -12.22 1.54
C LEU A 105 -6.79 -13.10 1.27
N ARG A 106 -6.60 -14.37 0.86
CA ARG A 106 -7.68 -15.34 0.67
C ARG A 106 -8.46 -15.59 1.96
N GLU A 107 -7.75 -15.75 3.07
CA GLU A 107 -8.37 -15.95 4.39
C GLU A 107 -9.26 -14.76 4.78
N ARG A 108 -8.72 -13.54 4.67
CA ARG A 108 -9.48 -12.30 4.95
C ARG A 108 -10.68 -12.15 4.05
N PHE A 109 -10.53 -12.45 2.75
CA PHE A 109 -11.63 -12.43 1.80
C PHE A 109 -12.73 -13.42 2.18
N ASN A 110 -12.36 -14.66 2.53
CA ASN A 110 -13.32 -15.68 2.95
C ASN A 110 -14.09 -15.28 4.21
N ILE A 111 -13.40 -14.69 5.20
CA ILE A 111 -14.04 -14.16 6.41
C ILE A 111 -15.03 -13.04 6.06
N ALA A 112 -14.61 -12.08 5.23
CA ALA A 112 -15.47 -10.98 4.82
C ALA A 112 -16.71 -11.46 4.05
N ASN A 113 -16.53 -12.44 3.15
CA ASN A 113 -17.63 -13.06 2.42
C ASN A 113 -18.63 -13.75 3.37
N GLN A 114 -18.14 -14.52 4.35
CA GLN A 114 -18.99 -15.17 5.35
C GLN A 114 -19.78 -14.17 6.21
N GLN A 115 -19.24 -12.96 6.40
CA GLN A 115 -19.90 -11.87 7.12
C GLN A 115 -20.89 -11.07 6.25
N GLY A 116 -21.07 -11.44 4.97
CA GLY A 116 -22.00 -10.79 4.05
C GLY A 116 -21.43 -9.54 3.36
N TYR A 117 -20.12 -9.29 3.45
CA TYR A 117 -19.47 -8.12 2.84
C TYR A 117 -19.13 -8.28 1.35
N LEU A 118 -19.48 -9.41 0.72
CA LEU A 118 -19.14 -9.65 -0.70
C LEU A 118 -19.68 -8.54 -1.62
N LYS A 119 -20.96 -8.18 -1.46
CA LYS A 119 -21.59 -7.13 -2.25
C LYS A 119 -20.94 -5.76 -1.99
N PRO A 120 -20.80 -5.30 -0.72
CA PRO A 120 -20.06 -4.08 -0.41
C PRO A 120 -18.63 -4.02 -1.00
N ILE A 121 -17.89 -5.13 -0.98
CA ILE A 121 -16.55 -5.19 -1.57
C ILE A 121 -16.60 -4.97 -3.09
N LEU A 122 -17.53 -5.63 -3.79
CA LEU A 122 -17.69 -5.47 -5.23
C LEU A 122 -18.15 -4.05 -5.60
N ASP A 123 -19.12 -3.51 -4.85
CA ASP A 123 -19.62 -2.15 -5.05
C ASP A 123 -18.50 -1.12 -4.87
N GLU A 124 -17.62 -1.31 -3.88
CA GLU A 124 -16.44 -0.46 -3.66
C GLU A 124 -15.42 -0.57 -4.81
N ILE A 125 -15.13 -1.78 -5.30
CA ILE A 125 -14.22 -1.97 -6.45
C ILE A 125 -14.75 -1.22 -7.68
N ILE A 126 -16.05 -1.34 -7.97
CA ILE A 126 -16.69 -0.65 -9.09
C ILE A 126 -16.58 0.86 -8.91
N LEU A 127 -16.90 1.38 -7.72
CA LEU A 127 -16.81 2.80 -7.42
C LEU A 127 -15.38 3.34 -7.65
N GLN A 128 -14.37 2.66 -7.12
CA GLN A 128 -12.97 3.08 -7.27
C GLN A 128 -12.50 3.00 -8.72
N SER A 129 -12.91 1.97 -9.48
CA SER A 129 -12.63 1.88 -10.91
C SER A 129 -13.27 3.04 -11.69
N LYS A 130 -14.52 3.41 -11.39
CA LYS A 130 -15.15 4.58 -12.04
C LYS A 130 -14.38 5.86 -11.77
N VAL A 131 -13.93 6.07 -10.53
CA VAL A 131 -13.10 7.23 -10.16
C VAL A 131 -11.75 7.21 -10.90
N GLU A 132 -11.07 6.06 -10.96
CA GLU A 132 -9.78 5.92 -11.63
C GLU A 132 -9.86 6.22 -13.13
N PHE A 133 -10.93 5.78 -13.80
CA PHE A 133 -11.16 6.01 -15.22
C PHE A 133 -11.92 7.31 -15.53
N ASN A 134 -12.22 8.12 -14.51
CA ASN A 134 -13.06 9.33 -14.63
C ASN A 134 -14.36 9.06 -15.41
N TYR A 135 -15.02 7.95 -15.06
CA TYR A 135 -16.27 7.51 -15.68
C TYR A 135 -17.45 8.11 -14.94
N ASP A 136 -18.23 8.94 -15.61
CA ASP A 136 -19.50 9.45 -15.10
C ASP A 136 -20.66 8.62 -15.65
N ASP A 137 -21.66 8.34 -14.81
CA ASP A 137 -22.85 7.56 -15.20
C ASP A 137 -23.71 8.26 -16.27
N SER A 138 -23.36 9.48 -16.68
CA SER A 138 -23.96 10.22 -17.80
C SER A 138 -23.40 9.84 -19.17
N ASP A 139 -22.26 9.15 -19.24
CA ASP A 139 -21.58 8.84 -20.51
C ASP A 139 -22.21 7.65 -21.26
N THR A 140 -23.25 7.02 -20.70
CA THR A 140 -23.94 5.86 -21.28
C THR A 140 -25.13 6.17 -22.19
N ASP A 141 -25.57 7.43 -22.27
CA ASP A 141 -26.79 7.80 -23.02
C ASP A 141 -26.52 8.25 -24.47
N ASP A 142 -25.26 8.31 -24.92
CA ASP A 142 -24.88 8.88 -26.23
C ASP A 142 -24.57 7.84 -27.35
N ASP A 143 -24.70 6.54 -27.09
CA ASP A 143 -24.38 5.46 -28.07
C ASP A 143 -25.61 4.77 -28.69
N GLU A 144 -26.81 5.38 -28.61
CA GLU A 144 -28.00 4.97 -29.36
C GLU A 144 -28.40 6.00 -30.44
N GLU A 145 -27.60 6.12 -31.52
CA GLU A 145 -28.06 6.61 -32.84
C GLU A 145 -27.57 5.72 -34.00
#